data_AF-A0A504IV51-F1
#
_entry.id   AF-A0A504IV51-F1
#
_cell.length_a   1.000
_cell.length_b   1.000
_cell.length_c   1.000
_cell.angle_alpha   90.00
_cell.angle_beta   90.00
_cell.angle_gamma   90.00
#
_symmetry.space_group_name_H-M   'P 1'
#
loop_
_entity.id
_entity.type
_entity.pdbx_description
1 polymer ?
#
loop_
_entity_poly.entity_id
_entity_poly.type
_entity_poly.pdbx_seq_one_letter_code
_entity_poly.pdbx_strand_id
1 'polypeptide(L)' 'MKKILELKGVHKLQKEEQKGIKGSNFNRPYCGPPGRCCVRLPEGGEFCDFGYCVANGCIWA' A
#
# COMPACT_ATOMS: atom_id res chain seq x y z
N MET A 1 16.06 -21.64 -4.24
CA MET A 1 14.96 -20.72 -4.60
C MET A 1 15.42 -19.84 -5.76
N LYS A 2 14.73 -19.86 -6.91
CA LYS A 2 15.09 -19.00 -8.06
C LYS A 2 14.65 -17.57 -7.73
N LYS A 3 15.55 -16.60 -7.86
CA LYS A 3 15.24 -15.18 -7.61
C LYS A 3 14.48 -14.65 -8.82
N ILE A 4 13.27 -14.13 -8.61
CA ILE A 4 12.43 -13.52 -9.67
C ILE A 4 13.20 -12.46 -10.47
N LEU A 5 14.17 -11.79 -9.83
CA LEU A 5 15.06 -10.80 -10.43
C LEU A 5 15.99 -11.35 -11.53
N GLU A 6 16.16 -12.67 -11.65
CA GLU A 6 17.04 -13.32 -12.63
C GLU A 6 16.27 -13.86 -13.85
N LEU A 7 14.95 -13.66 -13.90
CA LEU A 7 14.12 -14.06 -15.05
C LEU A 7 14.29 -13.06 -16.20
N LYS A 8 14.58 -13.58 -17.41
CA LYS A 8 14.62 -12.78 -18.64
C LYS A 8 13.28 -12.03 -18.82
N GLY A 9 13.34 -10.70 -18.92
CA GLY A 9 12.17 -9.83 -19.07
C GLY A 9 11.67 -9.19 -17.77
N VAL A 10 12.21 -9.58 -16.60
CA VAL A 10 11.91 -8.91 -15.33
C VAL A 10 12.98 -7.84 -15.08
N HIS A 11 12.58 -6.58 -15.11
CA HIS A 11 13.44 -5.45 -14.74
C HIS A 11 12.99 -4.89 -13.38
N LYS A 12 13.97 -4.59 -12.52
CA LYS A 12 13.72 -3.91 -11.25
C LYS A 12 13.53 -2.42 -11.52
N LEU A 13 12.28 -1.95 -11.43
CA LEU A 13 11.93 -0.54 -11.54
C LEU A 13 12.66 0.27 -10.46
N GLN A 14 13.23 1.40 -10.88
CA GLN A 14 13.78 2.40 -9.96
C GLN A 14 12.64 3.05 -9.17
N LYS A 15 12.96 3.66 -8.02
CA LYS A 15 11.95 4.27 -7.13
C LYS A 15 11.09 5.33 -7.84
N GLU A 16 11.66 6.03 -8.81
CA GLU A 16 10.98 7.06 -9.60
C GLU A 16 10.00 6.44 -10.59
N GLU A 17 10.40 5.37 -11.27
CA GLU A 17 9.53 4.62 -12.18
C GLU A 17 8.36 3.97 -11.43
N GLN A 18 8.60 3.52 -10.19
CA GLN A 18 7.55 2.99 -9.33
C GLN A 18 6.45 4.01 -9.03
N LYS A 19 6.77 5.31 -8.89
CA LYS A 19 5.77 6.38 -8.68
C LYS A 19 4.83 6.57 -9.88
N GLY A 20 5.27 6.19 -11.08
CA GLY A 20 4.45 6.23 -12.29
C GLY A 20 3.44 5.10 -12.38
N ILE A 21 3.56 4.05 -11.56
CA ILE A 21 2.62 2.92 -11.56
C ILE A 21 1.31 3.37 -10.90
N LYS A 22 0.19 3.15 -11.59
CA LYS A 22 -1.15 3.34 -11.02
C LYS A 22 -1.29 2.47 -9.76
N GLY A 23 -1.53 3.10 -8.62
CA GLY A 23 -1.61 2.43 -7.31
C GLY A 23 -0.34 2.54 -6.45
N SER A 24 0.76 3.08 -6.97
CA SER A 24 1.98 3.33 -6.17
C SER A 24 1.82 4.42 -5.11
N ASN A 25 0.87 5.34 -5.31
CA ASN A 25 0.55 6.42 -4.39
C ASN A 25 -0.43 5.94 -3.30
N PHE A 26 -0.20 4.74 -2.78
CA PHE A 26 -1.01 4.17 -1.72
C PHE A 26 -0.56 4.80 -0.39
N ASN A 27 -1.42 5.65 0.17
CA ASN A 27 -1.15 6.23 1.47
C ASN A 27 -1.09 5.11 2.52
N ARG A 28 -0.22 5.28 3.52
CA ARG A 28 -0.12 4.32 4.63
C ARG A 28 -1.49 4.23 5.32
N PRO A 29 -2.04 3.02 5.53
CA PRO A 29 -3.28 2.86 6.28
C PRO A 29 -3.15 3.45 7.68
N TYR A 30 -4.17 4.18 8.12
CA TYR A 30 -4.26 4.77 9.45
C TYR A 30 -5.44 4.21 10.22
N CYS A 31 -5.37 4.37 11.54
CA CYS A 31 -6.47 4.04 12.43
C CYS A 31 -7.54 5.12 12.32
N GLY A 32 -8.67 4.78 11.71
CA GLY A 32 -9.86 5.61 11.66
C GLY A 32 -10.90 5.21 12.73
N PRO A 33 -11.81 6.11 13.11
CA PRO A 33 -12.89 5.80 14.03
C PRO A 33 -13.94 4.87 13.40
N PRO A 34 -14.57 3.93 14.14
CA PRO A 34 -14.29 3.47 15.51
C PRO A 34 -13.45 2.18 15.50
N GLY A 35 -12.18 2.26 15.12
CA GLY A 35 -11.28 1.10 15.04
C GLY A 35 -11.28 0.42 13.66
N ARG A 36 -11.32 1.22 12.59
CA ARG A 36 -11.23 0.75 11.21
C ARG A 36 -9.87 1.12 10.62
N CYS A 37 -9.37 0.28 9.72
CA CYS A 37 -8.21 0.61 8.91
C CYS A 37 -8.65 1.39 7.69
N CYS A 38 -8.27 2.67 7.67
CA CYS A 38 -8.60 3.61 6.62
C CYS A 38 -7.39 3.90 5.74
N VAL A 39 -7.62 4.05 4.44
CA VAL A 39 -6.63 4.53 3.48
C VAL A 39 -7.22 5.64 2.63
N ARG A 40 -6.42 6.68 2.38
CA ARG A 40 -6.77 7.74 1.43
C ARG A 40 -6.31 7.33 0.04
N LEU A 41 -7.28 7.18 -0.85
CA LEU A 41 -7.05 6.97 -2.27
C LEU A 41 -6.50 8.26 -2.91
N PRO A 42 -5.77 8.15 -4.04
CA PRO A 42 -5.17 9.31 -4.71
C PRO A 42 -6.18 10.39 -5.13
N GLU A 43 -7.45 10.04 -5.30
CA GLU A 43 -8.54 10.94 -5.71
C GLU A 43 -9.31 11.54 -4.51
N GLY A 44 -8.77 11.43 -3.29
CA GLY A 44 -9.38 11.97 -2.08
C GLY A 44 -10.48 11.11 -1.46
N GLY A 45 -10.84 9.99 -2.11
CA GLY A 45 -11.71 8.97 -1.52
C GLY A 45 -11.05 8.31 -0.30
N GLU A 46 -11.86 7.97 0.69
CA GLU A 46 -11.42 7.23 1.88
C GLU A 46 -12.02 5.83 1.82
N PHE A 47 -11.17 4.81 1.91
CA PHE A 47 -11.61 3.43 2.05
C PHE A 47 -11.30 2.97 3.48
N CYS A 48 -12.33 2.68 4.27
CA CYS A 48 -12.22 2.20 5.63
C CYS A 48 -12.82 0.80 5.75
N ASP A 49 -12.02 -0.15 6.21
CA ASP A 49 -12.44 -1.52 6.45
C ASP A 49 -12.10 -1.98 7.88
N PHE A 50 -12.63 -3.13 8.28
CA PHE A 50 -12.36 -3.72 9.58
C PHE A 50 -10.87 -4.06 9.74
N GLY A 51 -10.32 -3.79 10.91
CA GLY A 51 -8.91 -4.03 11.17
C GLY A 51 -8.47 -3.67 12.58
N TYR A 52 -7.19 -3.90 12.86
CA TYR A 52 -6.58 -3.68 14.15
C TYR A 52 -5.63 -2.49 14.09
N CYS A 53 -5.85 -1.53 14.98
CA CYS A 53 -4.93 -0.41 15.14
C CYS A 53 -3.71 -0.84 15.97
N VAL A 54 -2.53 -0.61 15.42
CA VAL A 54 -1.23 -0.86 16.07
C VAL A 54 -0.49 0.46 16.24
N ALA A 55 0.50 0.52 17.15
CA ALA A 55 1.19 1.76 17.50
C ALA A 55 1.75 2.58 16.31
N ASN A 56 2.03 1.93 15.17
CA ASN A 56 2.56 2.55 13.95
C ASN A 56 1.62 2.46 12.73
N GLY A 57 0.33 2.20 12.89
CA GLY A 57 -0.61 2.19 11.77
C GLY A 57 -1.79 1.28 12.00
N CYS A 58 -2.32 0.73 10.91
CA CYS A 58 -3.45 -0.17 10.97
C CYS A 58 -3.18 -1.43 10.14
N ILE A 59 -3.56 -2.59 10.67
CA ILE A 59 -3.47 -3.90 10.02
C ILE A 59 -4.89 -4.36 9.71
N TRP A 60 -5.22 -4.54 8.43
CA TRP A 60 -6.51 -5.12 8.03
C TRP A 60 -6.67 -6.54 8.60
N ALA A 61 -7.87 -6.83 9.09
CA ALA A 61 -8.23 -8.10 9.73
C ALA A 61 -8.91 -9.06 8.74
#